data_AF-A0A9D4HNU4-F1
#
_entry.id   AF-A0A9D4HNU4-F1
#
_cell.length_a   1.000
_cell.length_b   1.000
_cell.length_c   1.000
_cell.angle_alpha   90.00
_cell.angle_beta   90.00
_cell.angle_gamma   90.00
#
_symmetry.space_group_name_H-M   'P 1'
#
loop_
_entity.id
_entity.type
_entity.pdbx_description
1 polymer ?
#
loop_
_entity_poly.entity_id
_entity_poly.type
_entity_poly.pdbx_seq_one_letter_code
_entity_poly.pdbx_strand_id
1 'polypeptide(L)'
;MWHFMRHLAVGATKGNHRLYATFIGQLSAAIFQWDRVDLNLIKSAKREELIHSNIRNPSDSDIQARLDRKELSLHCRRMTQSTEVITERIQAVLELFDGDSGRDTMGVPLLHHERIWELWKQQQCMLSASRTLKVYSFTLRQAH
;
A
#
# COMPACT_ATOMS: atom_id res chain seq x y z
N MET A 1 -2.64 -12.03 4.20
CA MET A 1 -2.27 -10.59 4.33
C MET A 1 -3.36 -9.71 4.93
N TRP A 2 -4.65 -9.88 4.56
CA TRP A 2 -5.74 -9.15 5.24
C TRP A 2 -5.73 -9.31 6.76
N HIS A 3 -5.50 -10.54 7.26
CA HIS A 3 -5.39 -10.80 8.70
C HIS A 3 -4.24 -10.03 9.38
N PHE A 4 -3.11 -9.86 8.69
CA PHE A 4 -1.97 -9.08 9.16
C PHE A 4 -2.33 -7.58 9.27
N MET A 5 -2.88 -7.01 8.19
CA MET A 5 -3.33 -5.61 8.18
C MET A 5 -4.42 -5.36 9.23
N ARG A 6 -5.37 -6.30 9.39
CA ARG A 6 -6.43 -6.22 10.39
C ARG A 6 -5.88 -6.29 11.80
N HIS A 7 -4.84 -7.09 12.04
CA HIS A 7 -4.22 -7.19 13.37
C HIS A 7 -3.50 -5.90 13.77
N LEU A 8 -2.75 -5.27 12.87
CA LEU A 8 -2.17 -3.94 13.12
C LEU A 8 -3.25 -2.87 13.29
N ALA A 9 -4.34 -2.96 12.52
CA ALA A 9 -5.47 -2.03 12.63
C ALA A 9 -6.21 -2.10 13.98
N VAL A 10 -6.05 -3.17 14.76
CA VAL A 10 -6.57 -3.26 16.15
C VAL A 10 -5.87 -2.26 17.08
N GLY A 11 -4.67 -1.78 16.73
CA GLY A 11 -4.00 -0.69 17.43
C GLY A 11 -4.56 0.70 17.12
N ALA A 12 -5.49 0.83 16.16
CA ALA A 12 -6.21 2.07 15.92
C ALA A 12 -7.30 2.28 17.00
N THR A 13 -7.46 3.51 17.46
CA THR A 13 -8.37 3.88 18.56
C THR A 13 -9.83 3.59 18.22
N LYS A 14 -10.29 3.85 16.98
CA LYS A 14 -11.65 3.54 16.52
C LYS A 14 -11.72 3.30 15.00
N GLY A 15 -12.49 2.29 14.57
CA GLY A 15 -12.69 1.97 13.15
C GLY A 15 -13.46 3.03 12.34
N ASN A 16 -14.07 4.02 13.00
CA ASN A 16 -14.71 5.17 12.36
C ASN A 16 -13.83 6.42 12.33
N HIS A 17 -12.57 6.33 12.77
CA HIS A 17 -11.65 7.46 12.73
C HIS A 17 -11.47 7.92 11.29
N ARG A 18 -11.54 9.23 11.04
CA ARG A 18 -11.51 9.81 9.68
C ARG A 18 -10.27 9.40 8.88
N LEU A 19 -9.14 9.22 9.57
CA LEU A 19 -7.87 8.79 8.97
C LEU A 19 -7.74 7.28 8.79
N TYR A 20 -8.68 6.47 9.28
CA TYR A 20 -8.57 5.01 9.27
C TYR A 20 -8.45 4.46 7.83
N ALA A 21 -9.30 4.94 6.91
CA ALA A 21 -9.24 4.51 5.51
C ALA A 21 -7.89 4.85 4.85
N THR A 22 -7.37 6.05 5.12
CA THR A 22 -6.06 6.50 4.62
C THR A 22 -4.93 5.65 5.19
N PHE A 23 -4.97 5.37 6.49
CA PHE A 23 -3.99 4.52 7.17
C PHE A 23 -3.97 3.09 6.60
N ILE A 24 -5.14 2.45 6.44
CA ILE A 24 -5.23 1.11 5.83
C ILE A 24 -4.73 1.12 4.39
N GLY A 25 -5.00 2.19 3.64
CA GLY A 25 -4.47 2.37 2.28
C GLY A 25 -2.94 2.45 2.25
N GLN A 26 -2.34 3.24 3.13
CA GLN A 26 -0.88 3.37 3.25
C GLN A 26 -0.23 2.08 3.74
N LEU A 27 -0.84 1.38 4.70
CA LEU A 27 -0.38 0.09 5.17
C LEU A 27 -0.41 -0.97 4.04
N SER A 28 -1.45 -0.94 3.20
CA SER A 28 -1.52 -1.81 2.02
C SER A 28 -0.40 -1.50 1.02
N ALA A 29 -0.13 -0.22 0.77
CA ALA A 29 0.95 0.21 -0.13
C ALA A 29 2.37 -0.06 0.41
N ALA A 30 2.54 -0.11 1.73
CA ALA A 30 3.79 -0.52 2.38
C ALA A 30 4.11 -2.01 2.13
N ILE A 31 3.08 -2.86 2.10
CA ILE A 31 3.21 -4.31 1.95
C ILE A 31 3.28 -4.73 0.47
N PHE A 32 2.46 -4.09 -0.37
CA PHE A 32 2.29 -4.47 -1.76
C PHE A 32 2.86 -3.41 -2.68
N GLN A 33 3.70 -3.84 -3.61
CA GLN A 33 4.04 -3.07 -4.79
C GLN A 33 3.43 -3.71 -6.04
N TRP A 34 3.25 -2.93 -7.09
CA TRP A 34 3.03 -3.49 -8.42
C TRP A 34 4.32 -4.11 -8.94
N ASP A 35 4.20 -5.24 -9.63
CA ASP A 35 5.33 -5.83 -10.35
C ASP A 35 5.92 -4.82 -11.34
N ARG A 36 7.24 -4.71 -11.35
CA ARG A 36 7.94 -3.69 -12.17
C ARG A 36 7.86 -4.01 -13.66
N VAL A 37 7.81 -5.29 -14.03
CA VAL A 37 7.69 -5.69 -15.44
C VAL A 37 6.31 -5.33 -15.95
N ASP A 38 5.26 -5.72 -15.21
CA ASP A 38 3.89 -5.40 -15.57
C ASP A 38 3.65 -3.87 -15.58
N LEU A 39 4.25 -3.12 -14.64
CA LEU A 39 4.19 -1.65 -14.63
C LEU A 39 4.83 -1.01 -15.86
N ASN A 40 5.95 -1.57 -16.34
CA ASN A 40 6.60 -1.03 -17.53
C ASN A 40 5.77 -1.36 -18.78
N LEU A 41 5.20 -2.56 -18.86
CA LEU A 41 4.33 -2.97 -19.97
C LEU A 41 3.08 -2.09 -20.07
N ILE A 42 2.38 -1.84 -18.95
CA ILE A 42 1.18 -1.01 -18.98
C ILE A 42 1.50 0.46 -19.31
N LYS A 43 2.66 0.98 -18.86
CA LYS A 43 3.11 2.33 -19.23
C LYS A 43 3.42 2.44 -20.71
N SER A 44 4.07 1.43 -21.29
CA SER A 44 4.34 1.38 -22.73
C SER A 44 3.06 1.30 -23.54
N ALA A 45 2.12 0.42 -23.15
CA ALA A 45 0.82 0.31 -23.81
C ALA A 45 0.02 1.62 -23.71
N LYS A 46 0.00 2.26 -22.54
CA LYS A 46 -0.66 3.55 -22.35
C LYS A 46 0.00 4.65 -23.19
N ARG A 47 1.33 4.65 -23.29
CA ARG A 47 2.06 5.59 -24.16
C ARG A 47 1.61 5.47 -25.62
N GLU A 48 1.51 4.25 -26.14
CA GLU A 48 1.05 4.00 -27.51
C GLU A 48 -0.41 4.42 -27.71
N GLU A 49 -1.29 4.15 -26.75
CA GLU A 49 -2.69 4.58 -26.77
C GLU A 49 -2.82 6.11 -26.87
N LEU A 50 -2.00 6.86 -26.12
CA LEU A 50 -1.99 8.33 -26.16
C LEU A 50 -1.47 8.86 -27.49
N ILE A 51 -0.44 8.23 -28.06
CA ILE A 51 0.09 8.57 -29.38
C ILE A 51 -0.99 8.35 -30.46
N HIS A 52 -1.70 7.22 -30.41
CA HIS A 52 -2.83 6.95 -31.31
C HIS A 52 -4.01 7.92 -31.11
N SER A 53 -4.19 8.44 -29.89
CA SER A 53 -5.19 9.45 -29.54
C SER A 53 -4.73 10.89 -29.87
N ASN A 54 -3.71 11.04 -30.70
CA ASN A 54 -3.19 12.31 -31.22
C ASN A 54 -2.44 13.18 -30.17
N ILE A 55 -2.04 12.61 -29.03
CA ILE A 55 -1.13 13.26 -28.07
C ILE A 55 0.30 12.95 -28.48
N ARG A 56 1.00 13.94 -29.03
CA ARG A 56 2.39 13.79 -29.49
C ARG A 56 3.35 13.83 -28.31
N ASN A 57 4.22 12.82 -28.23
CA ASN A 57 5.28 12.68 -27.23
C ASN A 57 4.80 12.83 -25.77
N PRO A 58 3.89 11.95 -25.30
CA PRO A 58 3.38 12.01 -23.94
C PRO A 58 4.52 11.81 -22.92
N SER A 59 4.58 12.71 -21.93
CA SER A 59 5.54 12.61 -20.83
C SER A 59 5.18 11.46 -19.87
N ASP A 60 6.12 11.05 -19.03
CA ASP A 60 5.81 10.06 -17.98
C ASP A 60 4.75 10.56 -16.99
N SER A 61 4.68 11.87 -16.75
CA SER A 61 3.60 12.48 -15.96
C SER A 61 2.25 12.41 -16.67
N ASP A 62 2.19 12.55 -18.00
CA ASP A 62 0.95 12.40 -18.77
C ASP A 62 0.41 10.98 -18.72
N ILE A 63 1.31 10.00 -18.76
CA ILE A 63 1.00 8.58 -18.65
C ILE A 63 0.51 8.26 -17.24
N GLN A 64 1.20 8.75 -16.20
CA GLN A 64 0.78 8.54 -14.81
C GLN A 64 -0.57 9.20 -14.48
N ALA A 65 -0.84 10.40 -15.02
CA ALA A 65 -2.10 11.09 -14.80
C ALA A 65 -3.30 10.38 -15.44
N ARG A 66 -3.06 9.56 -16.47
CA ARG A 66 -4.09 8.83 -17.24
C ARG A 66 -4.15 7.34 -16.95
N LEU A 67 -3.20 6.81 -16.18
CA LEU A 67 -3.24 5.45 -15.65
C LEU A 67 -4.11 5.42 -14.40
N ASP A 68 -5.25 4.74 -14.49
CA ASP A 68 -6.12 4.55 -13.32
C ASP A 68 -5.67 3.34 -12.47
N ARG A 69 -5.98 3.38 -11.16
CA ARG A 69 -5.79 2.25 -10.25
C ARG A 69 -6.53 0.99 -10.71
N LYS A 70 -7.67 1.14 -11.40
CA LYS A 70 -8.40 0.00 -11.97
C LYS A 70 -7.58 -0.71 -13.05
N GLU A 71 -6.95 0.05 -13.95
CA GLU A 71 -6.09 -0.50 -15.01
C GLU A 71 -4.86 -1.18 -14.42
N LEU A 72 -4.20 -0.53 -13.44
CA LEU A 72 -3.09 -1.13 -12.71
C LEU A 72 -3.51 -2.44 -12.03
N SER A 73 -4.69 -2.48 -11.40
CA SER A 73 -5.19 -3.70 -10.77
C SER A 73 -5.56 -4.81 -11.73
N LEU A 74 -5.93 -4.47 -12.96
CA LEU A 74 -6.31 -5.44 -14.00
C LEU A 74 -5.08 -6.04 -14.68
N HIS A 75 -4.04 -5.23 -14.90
CA HIS A 75 -2.91 -5.59 -15.74
C HIS A 75 -1.60 -5.81 -14.98
N CYS A 76 -1.48 -5.31 -13.74
CA CYS A 76 -0.28 -5.50 -12.94
C CYS A 76 -0.52 -6.47 -11.78
N ARG A 77 0.36 -7.47 -11.65
CA ARG A 77 0.38 -8.32 -10.47
C ARG A 77 0.86 -7.51 -9.27
N ARG A 78 0.25 -7.77 -8.11
CA ARG A 78 0.79 -7.30 -6.83
C ARG A 78 1.85 -8.27 -6.34
N MET A 79 2.98 -7.73 -5.92
CA MET A 79 4.06 -8.47 -5.30
C MET A 79 4.32 -7.95 -3.90
N THR A 80 4.54 -8.87 -2.97
CA THR A 80 5.17 -8.59 -1.69
C THR A 80 6.67 -8.44 -1.92
N GLN A 81 7.25 -7.32 -1.48
CA GLN A 81 8.70 -7.13 -1.44
C GLN A 81 9.34 -8.05 -0.39
N SER A 82 10.66 -7.95 -0.24
CA SER A 82 11.36 -8.68 0.83
C SER A 82 10.86 -8.26 2.21
N THR A 83 11.03 -9.15 3.18
CA THR A 83 10.65 -8.95 4.57
C THR A 83 11.26 -7.68 5.15
N GLU A 84 12.49 -7.35 4.77
CA GLU A 84 13.24 -6.18 5.25
C GLU A 84 12.58 -4.89 4.76
N VAL A 85 12.29 -4.80 3.46
CA VAL A 85 11.70 -3.60 2.86
C VAL A 85 10.27 -3.38 3.34
N ILE A 86 9.48 -4.44 3.47
CA ILE A 86 8.12 -4.34 4.03
C ILE A 86 8.19 -3.88 5.48
N THR A 87 9.16 -4.38 6.26
CA THR A 87 9.32 -4.00 7.67
C THR A 87 9.64 -2.51 7.81
N GLU A 88 10.61 -2.03 7.05
CA GLU A 88 10.99 -0.61 7.03
C GLU A 88 9.81 0.28 6.63
N ARG A 89 9.08 -0.09 5.57
CA ARG A 89 7.93 0.69 5.07
C ARG A 89 6.76 0.71 6.05
N ILE A 90 6.45 -0.41 6.68
CA ILE A 90 5.38 -0.44 7.69
C ILE A 90 5.79 0.43 8.87
N GLN A 91 7.03 0.33 9.35
CA GLN A 91 7.52 1.17 10.44
C GLN A 91 7.39 2.66 10.11
N ALA A 92 7.81 3.08 8.91
CA ALA A 92 7.66 4.47 8.47
C ALA A 92 6.19 4.94 8.43
N VAL A 93 5.26 4.07 8.02
CA VAL A 93 3.82 4.37 8.08
C VAL A 93 3.34 4.50 9.53
N LEU A 94 3.78 3.63 10.43
CA LEU A 94 3.41 3.71 11.84
C LEU A 94 3.93 5.01 12.47
N GLU A 95 5.19 5.37 12.24
CA GLU A 95 5.80 6.62 12.73
C GLU A 95 5.05 7.86 12.23
N LEU A 96 4.68 7.87 10.93
CA LEU A 96 3.90 8.97 10.34
C LEU A 96 2.55 9.17 11.03
N PHE A 97 1.82 8.07 11.27
CA PHE A 97 0.47 8.11 11.86
C PHE A 97 0.46 8.09 13.40
N ASP A 98 1.60 7.91 14.04
CA ASP A 98 1.78 8.09 15.48
C ASP A 98 2.17 9.55 15.81
N GLY A 99 2.72 10.27 14.83
CA GLY A 99 2.96 11.72 14.89
C GLY A 99 1.75 12.58 14.54
N ASP A 100 2.02 13.86 14.22
CA ASP A 100 0.97 14.87 13.99
C ASP A 100 0.05 14.56 12.79
N SER A 101 0.57 13.84 11.78
CA SER A 101 -0.23 13.41 10.63
C SER A 101 -1.29 12.35 10.98
N GLY A 102 -1.18 11.74 12.16
CA GLY A 102 -2.14 10.78 12.70
C GLY A 102 -3.27 11.39 13.52
N ARG A 103 -3.30 12.71 13.68
CA ARG A 103 -4.32 13.41 14.48
C ARG A 103 -5.42 13.96 13.59
N ASP A 104 -6.67 13.84 14.04
CA ASP A 104 -7.78 14.49 13.36
C ASP A 104 -7.82 16.01 13.62
N THR A 105 -8.82 16.71 13.07
CA THR A 105 -9.00 18.16 13.25
C THR A 105 -9.24 18.58 14.69
N MET A 106 -9.60 17.64 15.57
CA MET A 106 -9.80 17.84 17.00
C MET A 106 -8.59 17.38 17.83
N GLY A 107 -7.49 16.96 17.19
CA GLY A 107 -6.28 16.48 17.84
C GLY A 107 -6.36 15.02 18.33
N VAL A 108 -7.44 14.31 18.03
CA VAL A 108 -7.64 12.92 18.45
C VAL A 108 -6.68 12.02 17.66
N PRO A 109 -5.83 11.20 18.34
CA PRO A 109 -4.90 10.33 17.65
C PRO A 109 -5.61 9.10 17.08
N LEU A 110 -5.28 8.79 15.82
CA LEU A 110 -5.72 7.56 15.15
C LEU A 110 -5.14 6.32 15.83
N LEU A 111 -3.86 6.36 16.17
CA LEU A 111 -3.15 5.23 16.75
C LEU A 111 -3.03 5.40 18.26
N HIS A 112 -3.22 4.30 18.99
CA HIS A 112 -2.84 4.26 20.38
C HIS A 112 -1.36 3.88 20.47
N HIS A 113 -0.49 4.86 20.76
CA HIS A 113 0.98 4.74 20.75
C HIS A 113 1.49 3.42 21.33
N GLU A 114 1.29 3.15 22.62
CA GLU A 114 1.85 1.96 23.27
C GLU A 114 1.36 0.66 22.61
N ARG A 115 0.05 0.57 22.36
CA ARG A 115 -0.59 -0.60 21.77
C ARG A 115 -0.10 -0.87 20.35
N ILE A 116 0.05 0.14 19.50
CA ILE A 116 0.45 -0.07 18.11
C ILE A 116 1.92 -0.54 18.04
N TRP A 117 2.79 0.00 18.89
CA TRP A 117 4.20 -0.37 18.93
C TRP A 117 4.44 -1.75 19.55
N GLU A 118 3.64 -2.16 20.54
CA GLU A 118 3.64 -3.55 21.03
C GLU A 118 3.21 -4.55 19.96
N LEU A 119 2.09 -4.27 19.27
CA LEU A 119 1.61 -5.09 18.16
C LEU A 119 2.65 -5.15 17.04
N TRP A 120 3.33 -4.03 16.75
CA TRP A 120 4.37 -3.98 15.74
C TRP A 120 5.56 -4.87 16.08
N LYS A 121 6.09 -4.79 17.32
CA LYS A 121 7.18 -5.67 17.77
C LYS A 121 6.83 -7.15 17.63
N GLN A 122 5.60 -7.53 17.99
CA GLN A 122 5.12 -8.92 17.82
C GLN A 122 5.10 -9.33 16.35
N GLN A 123 4.63 -8.44 15.46
CA GLN A 123 4.55 -8.71 14.02
C GLN A 123 5.93 -8.76 13.34
N GLN A 124 6.90 -7.93 13.77
CA GLN A 124 8.29 -7.98 13.26
C GLN A 124 8.95 -9.35 13.52
N CYS A 125 8.71 -9.93 14.69
CA CYS A 125 9.19 -11.28 15.01
C CYS A 125 8.58 -12.36 14.09
N MET A 126 7.30 -12.23 13.74
CA MET A 126 6.65 -13.14 12.80
C MET A 126 7.18 -12.99 11.37
N LEU A 127 7.45 -11.75 10.93
CA LEU A 127 8.01 -11.46 9.62
C LEU A 127 9.44 -12.00 9.48
N SER A 128 10.29 -11.82 10.50
CA SER A 128 11.67 -12.32 10.48
C SER A 128 11.77 -13.85 10.55
N ALA A 129 10.80 -14.52 11.20
CA ALA A 129 10.71 -15.97 11.24
C ALA A 129 10.16 -16.58 9.92
N SER A 130 9.47 -15.79 9.10
CA SER A 130 8.89 -16.26 7.84
C SER A 130 9.94 -16.29 6.73
N ARG A 131 10.70 -17.39 6.63
CA ARG A 131 11.67 -17.66 5.53
C ARG A 131 11.02 -17.80 4.14
N THR A 132 9.73 -17.52 3.98
CA THR A 132 8.96 -17.91 2.79
C THR A 132 7.80 -16.97 2.50
N LEU A 133 8.03 -15.66 2.46
CA LEU A 133 7.13 -14.78 1.69
C LEU A 133 7.42 -14.96 0.20
N LYS A 134 7.24 -16.19 -0.30
CA LYS A 134 7.11 -16.47 -1.72
C LYS A 134 5.86 -15.74 -2.19
N VAL A 135 6.08 -14.65 -2.93
CA VAL A 135 5.19 -14.04 -3.93
C VAL A 135 3.74 -14.55 -3.86
N TYR A 136 2.96 -14.01 -2.93
CA TYR A 136 1.51 -14.18 -2.97
C TYR A 136 0.94 -13.11 -3.90
N SER A 137 0.86 -13.44 -5.19
CA SER A 137 0.02 -12.73 -6.15
C SER A 137 -1.45 -13.07 -5.86
N PHE A 138 -2.00 -12.53 -4.79
CA PHE A 138 -3.45 -12.57 -4.59
C PHE A 138 -4.07 -11.59 -5.58
N THR A 139 -4.61 -12.12 -6.67
CA THR A 139 -5.53 -11.41 -7.55
C THR A 139 -6.71 -10.99 -6.68
N LEU A 140 -6.70 -9.75 -6.20
CA LEU A 140 -7.90 -9.09 -5.70
C LEU A 140 -8.80 -8.83 -6.92
N ARG A 141 -9.38 -9.89 -7.49
CA ARG A 141 -10.66 -9.78 -8.20
C ARG A 141 -11.68 -9.46 -7.13
N GLN A 142 -11.84 -8.17 -6.82
CA GLN A 142 -13.11 -7.73 -6.28
C GLN A 142 -14.12 -7.83 -7.41
N ALA A 143 -15.11 -8.68 -7.17
CA ALA A 143 -16.35 -8.74 -7.90
C ALA A 143 -16.93 -7.33 -8.07
N HIS A 144 -17.26 -6.99 -9.31
CA HIS A 144 -18.47 -6.26 -9.65
C HIS A 144 -18.88 -6.61 -11.07
#